data_AF-A0AA88L5F1-F1
#
_entry.id   AF-A0AA88L5F1-F1
#
_cell.length_a   1.000
_cell.length_b   1.000
_cell.length_c   1.000
_cell.angle_alpha   90.00
_cell.angle_beta   90.00
_cell.angle_gamma   90.00
#
_symmetry.space_group_name_H-M   'P 1'
#
loop_
_entity.id
_entity.type
_entity.pdbx_description
1 polymer ?
#
loop_
_entity_poly.entity_id
_entity_poly.type
_entity_poly.pdbx_seq_one_letter_code
_entity_poly.pdbx_strand_id
1 'polypeptide(L)'
;MADVQERIENSKSENGKLSWDKACYRLPVVQNSMSTRKKRSADGPDFNLDFDFSDFESKFDENVFNNTEPMYDSDFEPSVDLSQALFCELVSTFDERCFENNILEIWKYDLEKIRRLTQEEIIDGINSANASSLTGMKFDELLGGVVRNESGYIVAAESALIQLFNKINLTAIEGGASSNDVGTGEIVDQDTLLWEKALIEAFQESEINSPDFHNLYFSVARSFGDISGATILGDSRYLAVGTMVVFIYVLVMLGKFDLVENRVYLSLIGILCVAMAIFMSYGLCSLMGVFYGPVHSILPFLLLGIGIDDMFVIIQCWNNLSAEEQEFTLPVRVGTALKHAGVSITVTSITDIAAFAIGATT
;
A
#
# COMPACT_ATOMS: atom_id res chain seq x y z
N MET A 1 -7.29 4.55 22.57
CA MET A 1 -7.16 3.21 21.92
C MET A 1 -8.47 2.42 22.00
N ALA A 2 -9.08 2.21 23.17
CA ALA A 2 -10.38 1.52 23.26
C ALA A 2 -11.47 2.17 22.38
N ASP A 3 -11.56 3.50 22.39
CA ASP A 3 -12.53 4.22 21.56
C ASP A 3 -12.17 4.19 20.05
N VAL A 4 -10.89 3.99 19.72
CA VAL A 4 -10.44 3.78 18.33
C VAL A 4 -10.90 2.40 17.85
N GLN A 5 -10.72 1.36 18.67
CA GLN A 5 -11.19 0.01 18.39
C GLN A 5 -12.71 -0.05 18.22
N GLU A 6 -13.46 0.59 19.11
CA GLU A 6 -14.92 0.65 19.02
C GLU A 6 -15.37 1.30 17.70
N ARG A 7 -14.66 2.33 17.22
CA ARG A 7 -14.96 2.95 15.91
C ARG A 7 -14.61 2.05 14.74
N ILE A 8 -13.49 1.32 14.81
CA ILE A 8 -13.13 0.33 13.79
C ILE A 8 -14.23 -0.74 13.69
N GLU A 9 -14.68 -1.29 14.82
CA GLU A 9 -15.75 -2.30 14.87
C GLU A 9 -17.09 -1.77 14.35
N ASN A 10 -17.40 -0.50 14.64
CA ASN A 10 -18.63 0.14 14.20
C ASN A 10 -18.58 0.66 12.75
N SER A 11 -17.39 0.72 12.14
CA SER A 11 -17.22 1.20 10.77
C SER A 11 -17.89 0.25 9.76
N LYS A 12 -18.70 0.83 8.89
CA LYS A 12 -19.43 0.11 7.83
C LYS A 12 -19.29 0.88 6.53
N SER A 13 -19.13 0.16 5.42
CA SER A 13 -19.18 0.73 4.08
C SER A 13 -20.50 1.47 3.85
N GLU A 14 -20.52 2.52 3.02
CA GLU A 14 -21.71 3.33 2.68
C GLU A 14 -22.92 2.47 2.27
N ASN A 15 -22.67 1.31 1.64
CA ASN A 15 -23.70 0.37 1.20
C ASN A 15 -24.18 -0.59 2.29
N GLY A 16 -23.63 -0.52 3.50
CA GLY A 16 -23.89 -1.42 4.64
C GLY A 16 -23.45 -2.87 4.43
N LYS A 17 -22.81 -3.19 3.29
CA LYS A 17 -22.45 -4.55 2.89
C LYS A 17 -21.26 -5.11 3.65
N LEU A 18 -20.26 -4.27 3.94
CA LEU A 18 -18.99 -4.66 4.55
C LEU A 18 -18.80 -3.95 5.89
N SER A 19 -18.63 -4.73 6.95
CA SER A 19 -18.24 -4.31 8.31
C SER A 19 -16.84 -4.84 8.61
N TRP A 20 -16.15 -4.27 9.61
CA TRP A 20 -14.80 -4.70 9.99
C TRP A 20 -14.68 -6.23 10.16
N ASP A 21 -15.64 -6.84 10.84
CA ASP A 21 -15.73 -8.29 11.07
C ASP A 21 -15.64 -9.15 9.79
N LYS A 22 -16.10 -8.61 8.65
CA LYS A 22 -16.08 -9.26 7.33
C LYS A 22 -14.95 -8.75 6.42
N ALA A 23 -14.48 -7.53 6.65
CA ALA A 23 -13.41 -6.88 5.90
C ALA A 23 -12.02 -7.41 6.31
N CYS A 24 -11.85 -7.77 7.59
CA CYS A 24 -10.59 -8.19 8.14
C CYS A 24 -10.14 -9.55 7.58
N TYR A 25 -8.83 -9.73 7.47
CA TYR A 25 -8.24 -11.03 7.21
C TYR A 25 -8.38 -11.91 8.46
N ARG A 26 -9.00 -13.08 8.37
CA ARG A 26 -9.28 -13.93 9.54
C ARG A 26 -8.32 -15.10 9.64
N LEU A 27 -7.87 -15.38 10.85
CA LEU A 27 -7.07 -16.55 11.19
C LEU A 27 -7.76 -17.41 12.26
N PRO A 28 -7.66 -18.75 12.16
CA PRO A 28 -8.11 -19.65 13.20
C PRO A 28 -7.19 -19.53 14.42
N VAL A 29 -7.76 -19.34 15.61
CA VAL A 29 -7.00 -19.13 16.84
C VAL A 29 -7.18 -20.32 17.77
N VAL A 30 -6.06 -20.92 18.17
CA VAL A 30 -6.06 -21.93 19.22
C VAL A 30 -6.22 -21.20 20.55
N GLN A 31 -7.41 -21.27 21.15
CA GLN A 31 -7.54 -20.85 22.53
C GLN A 31 -6.62 -21.75 23.37
N ASN A 32 -5.71 -21.17 24.16
CA ASN A 32 -4.82 -21.86 25.11
C ASN A 32 -5.57 -22.64 26.23
N SER A 33 -6.86 -22.94 26.02
CA SER A 33 -7.75 -23.74 26.82
C SER A 33 -7.84 -25.20 26.33
N MET A 34 -6.79 -25.76 25.69
CA MET A 34 -6.65 -27.21 25.78
C MET A 34 -6.22 -27.54 27.20
N SER A 35 -7.21 -27.80 28.06
CA SER A 35 -6.99 -28.22 29.44
C SER A 35 -5.91 -29.30 29.43
N THR A 36 -4.87 -29.13 30.24
CA THR A 36 -3.95 -30.20 30.59
C THR A 36 -4.78 -31.43 30.96
N ARG A 37 -4.92 -32.37 30.02
CA ARG A 37 -5.79 -33.53 30.17
C ARG A 37 -5.13 -34.38 31.26
N LYS A 38 -5.69 -34.40 32.46
CA LYS A 38 -5.19 -35.26 33.55
C LYS A 38 -5.11 -36.69 33.04
N LYS A 39 -3.90 -37.28 33.06
CA LYS A 39 -3.67 -38.70 32.79
C LYS A 39 -4.65 -39.52 33.65
N ARG A 40 -5.49 -40.34 33.03
CA ARG A 40 -6.30 -41.30 33.79
C ARG A 40 -5.34 -42.33 34.40
N SER A 41 -5.34 -42.45 35.72
CA SER A 41 -4.64 -43.54 36.42
C SER A 41 -5.37 -44.85 36.07
N ALA A 42 -4.66 -45.78 35.46
CA ALA A 42 -5.18 -47.12 35.20
C ALA A 42 -4.89 -47.98 36.44
N ASP A 43 -5.78 -47.92 37.42
CA ASP A 43 -5.88 -48.97 38.45
C ASP A 43 -7.12 -49.81 38.12
N GLY A 44 -6.88 -50.99 37.54
CA GLY A 44 -7.86 -52.04 37.30
C GLY A 44 -7.18 -53.40 37.52
N PRO A 45 -7.88 -54.41 38.05
CA PRO A 45 -7.25 -55.53 38.74
C PRO A 45 -6.49 -56.48 37.81
N ASP A 46 -5.36 -56.95 38.32
CA ASP A 46 -4.37 -57.83 37.70
C ASP A 46 -4.96 -58.97 36.86
N PHE A 47 -4.61 -58.98 35.58
CA PHE A 47 -4.73 -60.15 34.72
C PHE A 47 -3.32 -60.60 34.33
N ASN A 48 -2.79 -61.58 35.06
CA ASN A 48 -1.49 -62.20 34.79
C ASN A 48 -1.53 -62.94 33.46
N LEU A 49 -0.78 -62.43 32.48
CA LEU A 49 -0.33 -63.19 31.31
C LEU A 49 1.19 -63.04 31.25
N ASP A 50 1.90 -64.13 31.54
CA ASP A 50 3.34 -64.26 31.37
C ASP A 50 3.70 -64.13 29.88
N PHE A 51 4.10 -62.93 29.47
CA PHE A 51 4.83 -62.68 28.24
C PHE A 51 6.18 -62.06 28.61
N ASP A 52 7.24 -62.80 28.36
CA ASP A 52 8.64 -62.43 28.62
C ASP A 52 9.06 -61.30 27.66
N PHE A 53 9.24 -60.09 28.21
CA PHE A 53 9.71 -58.88 27.53
C PHE A 53 11.12 -58.47 27.99
N SER A 54 12.00 -59.43 28.25
CA SER A 54 13.39 -59.17 28.66
C SER A 54 14.24 -58.40 27.61
N ASP A 55 13.74 -58.18 26.40
CA ASP A 55 14.41 -57.39 25.36
C ASP A 55 14.00 -55.90 25.30
N PHE A 56 13.04 -55.44 26.11
CA PHE A 56 12.54 -54.05 26.05
C PHE A 56 12.99 -53.16 27.23
N GLU A 57 13.72 -53.69 28.20
CA GLU A 57 14.09 -52.93 29.42
C GLU A 57 15.31 -52.00 29.28
N SER A 58 16.02 -51.99 28.14
CA SER A 58 17.25 -51.17 28.01
C SER A 58 17.04 -49.72 27.54
N LYS A 59 15.81 -49.26 27.37
CA LYS A 59 15.52 -47.91 26.84
C LYS A 59 14.51 -47.07 27.62
N PHE A 60 14.08 -47.50 28.80
CA PHE A 60 13.18 -46.71 29.62
C PHE A 60 13.96 -45.98 30.72
N ASP A 61 14.31 -44.73 30.42
CA ASP A 61 14.91 -43.81 31.39
C ASP A 61 13.88 -43.51 32.51
N GLU A 62 14.23 -43.80 33.76
CA GLU A 62 13.37 -43.67 34.95
C GLU A 62 13.00 -42.21 35.31
N ASN A 63 13.48 -41.23 34.55
CA ASN A 63 13.29 -39.79 34.83
C ASN A 63 12.00 -39.17 34.26
N VAL A 64 11.13 -39.96 33.62
CA VAL A 64 9.92 -39.47 32.93
C VAL A 64 8.85 -38.92 33.91
N PHE A 65 8.92 -39.21 35.20
CA PHE A 65 7.88 -38.81 36.16
C PHE A 65 8.11 -37.47 36.88
N ASN A 66 9.25 -36.79 36.66
CA ASN A 66 9.55 -35.52 37.34
C ASN A 66 9.40 -34.25 36.48
N ASN A 67 9.04 -34.38 35.20
CA ASN A 67 8.83 -33.22 34.35
C ASN A 67 7.33 -32.86 34.30
N THR A 68 6.98 -31.76 34.95
CA THR A 68 5.67 -31.10 34.88
C THR A 68 5.47 -30.26 33.62
N GLU A 69 6.33 -30.41 32.61
CA GLU A 69 6.16 -29.72 31.34
C GLU A 69 5.30 -30.57 30.40
N PRO A 70 4.27 -29.99 29.74
CA PRO A 70 3.52 -30.72 28.74
C PRO A 70 4.49 -31.20 27.65
N MET A 71 4.47 -32.50 27.37
CA MET A 71 5.21 -33.11 26.26
C MET A 71 4.63 -32.57 24.94
N TYR A 72 5.15 -31.43 24.52
CA TYR A 72 4.96 -30.89 23.18
C TYR A 72 5.90 -31.68 22.27
N ASP A 73 5.34 -32.55 21.44
CA ASP A 73 6.11 -33.20 20.38
C ASP A 73 6.50 -32.10 19.38
N SER A 74 7.76 -31.66 19.41
CA SER A 74 8.25 -30.57 18.54
C SER A 74 8.18 -30.92 17.06
N ASP A 75 7.99 -32.20 16.75
CA ASP A 75 8.10 -32.75 15.40
C ASP A 75 6.73 -33.03 14.78
N PHE A 76 5.63 -32.87 15.52
CA PHE A 76 4.28 -33.01 14.98
C PHE A 76 3.83 -31.70 14.32
N GLU A 77 3.75 -31.71 12.99
CA GLU A 77 3.27 -30.58 12.20
C GLU A 77 1.90 -30.93 11.60
N PRO A 78 0.79 -30.43 12.17
CA PRO A 78 -0.56 -30.87 11.80
C PRO A 78 -0.90 -30.67 10.31
N SER A 79 -0.27 -29.71 9.64
CA SER A 79 -0.46 -29.43 8.21
C SER A 79 0.22 -30.46 7.30
N VAL A 80 1.22 -31.18 7.81
CA VAL A 80 2.02 -32.18 7.08
C VAL A 80 1.63 -33.60 7.49
N ASP A 81 1.37 -33.81 8.78
CA ASP A 81 1.16 -35.14 9.36
C ASP A 81 -0.31 -35.60 9.35
N LEU A 82 -1.28 -34.67 9.30
CA LEU A 82 -2.69 -35.01 9.17
C LEU A 82 -3.09 -35.12 7.70
N SER A 83 -4.05 -36.01 7.43
CA SER A 83 -4.71 -36.00 6.12
C SER A 83 -5.47 -34.68 5.92
N GLN A 84 -5.51 -34.18 4.69
CA GLN A 84 -6.16 -32.91 4.36
C GLN A 84 -7.59 -32.81 4.91
N ALA A 85 -8.36 -33.90 4.88
CA ALA A 85 -9.73 -33.93 5.41
C ALA A 85 -9.76 -33.69 6.93
N LEU A 86 -8.89 -34.36 7.68
CA LEU A 86 -8.80 -34.22 9.13
C LEU A 86 -8.25 -32.85 9.54
N PHE A 87 -7.26 -32.33 8.79
CA PHE A 87 -6.71 -31.00 9.02
C PHE A 87 -7.76 -29.92 8.77
N CYS A 88 -8.49 -29.97 7.65
CA CYS A 88 -9.54 -29.00 7.35
C CYS A 88 -10.70 -29.07 8.35
N GLU A 89 -11.10 -30.27 8.78
CA GLU A 89 -12.13 -30.44 9.81
C GLU A 89 -11.67 -29.85 11.14
N LEU A 90 -10.43 -30.16 11.57
CA LEU A 90 -9.83 -29.60 12.78
C LEU A 90 -9.76 -28.07 12.74
N VAL A 91 -9.24 -27.51 11.65
CA VAL A 91 -9.14 -26.05 11.49
C VAL A 91 -10.51 -25.38 11.50
N SER A 92 -11.52 -26.03 10.93
CA SER A 92 -12.89 -25.49 10.92
C SER A 92 -13.55 -25.41 12.30
N THR A 93 -13.00 -26.11 13.31
CA THR A 93 -13.49 -26.06 14.69
C THR A 93 -12.92 -24.90 15.50
N PHE A 94 -11.87 -24.24 15.03
CA PHE A 94 -11.27 -23.12 15.74
C PHE A 94 -12.08 -21.83 15.55
N ASP A 95 -12.09 -21.00 16.60
CA ASP A 95 -12.64 -19.66 16.51
C ASP A 95 -11.77 -18.81 15.58
N GLU A 96 -12.39 -18.16 14.60
CA GLU A 96 -11.71 -17.21 13.73
C GLU A 96 -11.63 -15.83 14.39
N ARG A 97 -10.47 -15.16 14.30
CA ARG A 97 -10.31 -13.75 14.69
C ARG A 97 -9.66 -12.94 13.58
N CYS A 98 -9.95 -11.63 13.58
CA CYS A 98 -9.28 -10.68 12.70
C CYS A 98 -7.78 -10.65 12.98
N PHE A 99 -6.98 -10.74 11.93
CA PHE A 99 -5.54 -10.55 11.93
C PHE A 99 -5.26 -9.07 12.09
N GLU A 100 -4.91 -8.68 13.31
CA GLU A 100 -4.53 -7.33 13.67
C GLU A 100 -3.39 -7.37 14.69
N ASN A 101 -2.44 -6.45 14.56
CA ASN A 101 -1.48 -6.18 15.61
C ASN A 101 -2.01 -5.04 16.46
N ASN A 102 -2.50 -5.38 17.65
CA ASN A 102 -3.10 -4.42 18.56
C ASN A 102 -2.75 -4.78 20.00
N ILE A 103 -2.27 -3.79 20.77
CA ILE A 103 -1.93 -3.98 22.19
C ILE A 103 -3.15 -4.35 23.04
N LEU A 104 -4.36 -4.06 22.57
CA LEU A 104 -5.61 -4.41 23.24
C LEU A 104 -5.84 -5.93 23.30
N GLU A 105 -5.09 -6.73 22.54
CA GLU A 105 -5.11 -8.19 22.61
C GLU A 105 -4.78 -8.72 24.02
N ILE A 106 -3.90 -8.03 24.76
CA ILE A 106 -3.52 -8.37 26.15
C ILE A 106 -4.76 -8.53 27.04
N TRP A 107 -5.78 -7.69 26.81
CA TRP A 107 -7.04 -7.71 27.55
C TRP A 107 -8.19 -8.35 26.76
N LYS A 108 -7.89 -9.10 25.70
CA LYS A 108 -8.86 -9.80 24.84
C LYS A 108 -9.95 -8.87 24.26
N TYR A 109 -9.62 -7.61 23.99
CA TYR A 109 -10.56 -6.61 23.45
C TYR A 109 -11.79 -6.34 24.33
N ASP A 110 -11.73 -6.65 25.63
CA ASP A 110 -12.82 -6.35 26.58
C ASP A 110 -12.84 -4.85 26.91
N LEU A 111 -13.68 -4.09 26.20
CA LEU A 111 -13.78 -2.64 26.32
C LEU A 111 -14.18 -2.18 27.72
N GLU A 112 -15.04 -2.93 28.43
CA GLU A 112 -15.46 -2.58 29.79
C GLU A 112 -14.30 -2.75 30.77
N LYS A 113 -13.53 -3.83 30.62
CA LYS A 113 -12.32 -4.05 31.41
C LYS A 113 -11.29 -2.97 31.13
N ILE A 114 -11.01 -2.67 29.85
CA ILE A 114 -9.99 -1.71 29.44
C ILE A 114 -10.28 -0.31 29.99
N ARG A 115 -11.55 0.13 29.94
CA ARG A 115 -11.96 1.45 30.45
C ARG A 115 -11.78 1.61 31.97
N ARG A 116 -11.67 0.51 32.70
CA ARG A 116 -11.57 0.50 34.16
C ARG A 116 -10.14 0.29 34.68
N LEU A 117 -9.18 0.02 33.80
CA LEU A 117 -7.79 -0.23 34.19
C LEU A 117 -7.10 1.04 34.69
N THR A 118 -6.22 0.88 35.67
CA THR A 118 -5.32 1.95 36.11
C THR A 118 -4.03 1.97 35.28
N GLN A 119 -3.28 3.07 35.33
CA GLN A 119 -2.02 3.20 34.58
C GLN A 119 -0.99 2.14 35.01
N GLU A 120 -0.93 1.79 36.29
CA GLU A 120 -0.03 0.74 36.81
C GLU A 120 -0.40 -0.63 36.26
N GLU A 121 -1.70 -0.97 36.25
CA GLU A 121 -2.20 -2.24 35.69
C GLU A 121 -1.95 -2.35 34.17
N ILE A 122 -1.96 -1.23 33.45
CA ILE A 122 -1.64 -1.20 32.03
C ILE A 122 -0.15 -1.50 31.83
N ILE A 123 0.72 -0.84 32.58
CA ILE A 123 2.17 -1.04 32.49
C ILE A 123 2.54 -2.48 32.88
N ASP A 124 1.95 -3.01 33.96
CA ASP A 124 2.14 -4.40 34.36
C ASP A 124 1.60 -5.37 33.32
N GLY A 125 0.45 -5.06 32.71
CA GLY A 125 -0.13 -5.86 31.62
C GLY A 125 0.80 -5.96 30.40
N ILE A 126 1.42 -4.85 30.01
CA ILE A 126 2.35 -4.80 28.87
C ILE A 126 3.64 -5.59 29.17
N ASN A 127 4.22 -5.41 30.36
CA ASN A 127 5.46 -6.08 30.72
C ASN A 127 5.27 -7.57 31.05
N SER A 128 4.07 -7.99 31.47
CA SER A 128 3.76 -9.40 31.78
C SER A 128 3.26 -10.18 30.56
N ALA A 129 2.68 -9.49 29.57
CA ALA A 129 2.26 -10.11 28.34
C ALA A 129 3.49 -10.55 27.51
N ASN A 130 3.48 -11.83 27.10
CA ASN A 130 4.43 -12.31 26.11
C ASN A 130 4.00 -11.84 24.71
N ALA A 131 4.58 -12.38 23.65
CA ALA A 131 4.13 -12.12 22.28
C ALA A 131 2.63 -12.37 22.03
N SER A 132 2.09 -11.69 21.02
CA SER A 132 0.75 -11.88 20.48
C SER A 132 0.49 -13.36 20.21
N SER A 133 -0.67 -13.85 20.64
CA SER A 133 -1.12 -15.21 20.36
C SER A 133 -1.51 -15.42 18.90
N LEU A 134 -1.69 -14.31 18.17
CA LEU A 134 -2.15 -14.30 16.79
C LEU A 134 -1.00 -14.15 15.81
N THR A 135 -0.06 -13.24 16.09
CA THR A 135 1.01 -12.88 15.15
C THR A 135 2.40 -13.30 15.63
N GLY A 136 2.54 -13.71 16.90
CA GLY A 136 3.84 -14.00 17.52
C GLY A 136 4.72 -12.75 17.69
N MET A 137 4.21 -11.56 17.40
CA MET A 137 4.91 -10.29 17.56
C MET A 137 4.96 -9.89 19.04
N LYS A 138 6.08 -9.33 19.48
CA LYS A 138 6.20 -8.78 20.85
C LYS A 138 5.46 -7.45 20.94
N PHE A 139 4.70 -7.23 22.00
CA PHE A 139 3.97 -5.97 22.20
C PHE A 139 4.89 -4.74 22.31
N ASP A 140 6.15 -4.94 22.70
CA ASP A 140 7.20 -3.91 22.67
C ASP A 140 7.41 -3.28 21.28
N GLU A 141 7.19 -4.03 20.20
CA GLU A 141 7.39 -3.55 18.81
C GLU A 141 6.24 -2.65 18.34
N LEU A 142 5.09 -2.69 19.03
CA LEU A 142 3.93 -1.84 18.77
C LEU A 142 4.00 -0.50 19.50
N LEU A 143 5.04 -0.26 20.31
CA LEU A 143 5.21 0.98 21.07
C LEU A 143 6.37 1.80 20.50
N GLY A 144 6.15 3.10 20.34
CA GLY A 144 7.18 4.08 19.95
C GLY A 144 7.63 4.93 21.13
N GLY A 145 8.89 5.38 21.11
CA GLY A 145 9.45 6.24 22.16
C GLY A 145 9.49 5.57 23.54
N VAL A 146 9.75 4.27 23.59
CA VAL A 146 9.70 3.47 24.83
C VAL A 146 10.83 3.86 25.80
N VAL A 147 10.46 4.22 27.02
CA VAL A 147 11.39 4.48 28.14
C VAL A 147 11.43 3.26 29.04
N ARG A 148 12.63 2.70 29.23
CA ARG A 148 12.87 1.52 30.06
C ARG A 148 13.71 1.88 31.28
N ASN A 149 13.45 1.19 32.39
CA ASN A 149 14.31 1.20 33.57
C ASN A 149 15.57 0.34 33.36
N GLU A 150 16.52 0.42 34.29
CA GLU A 150 17.77 -0.37 34.28
C GLU A 150 17.57 -1.89 34.20
N SER A 151 16.41 -2.39 34.63
CA SER A 151 16.00 -3.80 34.55
C SER A 151 15.41 -4.22 33.21
N GLY A 152 15.26 -3.29 32.24
CA GLY A 152 14.59 -3.52 30.96
C GLY A 152 13.06 -3.40 31.01
N TYR A 153 12.50 -3.09 32.20
CA TYR A 153 11.07 -2.89 32.43
C TYR A 153 10.57 -1.58 31.80
N ILE A 154 9.49 -1.63 31.02
CA ILE A 154 8.90 -0.48 30.33
C ILE A 154 8.14 0.38 31.33
N VAL A 155 8.43 1.68 31.37
CA VAL A 155 7.79 2.65 32.29
C VAL A 155 6.90 3.63 31.53
N ALA A 156 7.27 3.99 30.30
CA ALA A 156 6.50 4.90 29.47
C ALA A 156 6.71 4.60 27.98
N ALA A 157 5.77 5.04 27.15
CA ALA A 157 5.87 5.07 25.71
C ALA A 157 5.23 6.37 25.18
N GLU A 158 5.75 6.89 24.09
CA GLU A 158 5.29 8.14 23.47
C GLU A 158 4.16 7.88 22.48
N SER A 159 4.21 6.76 21.76
CA SER A 159 3.20 6.38 20.78
C SER A 159 2.90 4.89 20.80
N ALA A 160 1.75 4.52 20.24
CA ALA A 160 1.37 3.14 20.03
C ALA A 160 0.86 2.96 18.59
N LEU A 161 1.16 1.80 18.03
CA LEU A 161 0.81 1.43 16.67
C LEU A 161 -0.27 0.35 16.70
N ILE A 162 -1.32 0.55 15.89
CA ILE A 162 -2.33 -0.47 15.60
C ILE A 162 -2.20 -0.77 14.10
N GLN A 163 -2.00 -2.05 13.76
CA GLN A 163 -1.96 -2.49 12.37
C GLN A 163 -3.14 -3.40 12.10
N LEU A 164 -3.93 -3.04 11.09
CA LEU A 164 -5.11 -3.76 10.66
C LEU A 164 -4.81 -4.41 9.31
N PHE A 165 -5.17 -5.68 9.14
CA PHE A 165 -4.97 -6.39 7.88
C PHE A 165 -6.32 -6.69 7.22
N ASN A 166 -6.52 -6.12 6.03
CA ASN A 166 -7.71 -6.35 5.22
C ASN A 166 -7.61 -7.62 4.39
N LYS A 167 -8.74 -8.29 4.17
CA LYS A 167 -8.86 -9.37 3.20
C LYS A 167 -9.17 -8.79 1.83
N ILE A 168 -8.36 -9.15 0.84
CA ILE A 168 -8.65 -8.84 -0.57
C ILE A 168 -9.42 -10.03 -1.17
N ASN A 169 -10.59 -9.76 -1.74
CA ASN A 169 -11.39 -10.78 -2.40
C ASN A 169 -10.97 -10.96 -3.87
N LEU A 170 -10.06 -11.90 -4.11
CA LEU A 170 -9.55 -12.20 -5.45
C LEU A 170 -10.65 -12.66 -6.43
N THR A 171 -11.71 -13.33 -5.94
CA THR A 171 -12.80 -13.83 -6.80
C THR A 171 -13.69 -12.71 -7.32
N ALA A 172 -13.90 -11.64 -6.53
CA ALA A 172 -14.61 -10.44 -6.96
C ALA A 172 -13.80 -9.65 -8.00
N ILE A 173 -12.47 -9.66 -7.85
CA ILE A 173 -11.54 -9.03 -8.78
C ILE A 173 -11.59 -9.69 -10.17
N GLU A 174 -11.58 -11.02 -10.22
CA GLU A 174 -11.70 -11.79 -11.48
C GLU A 174 -13.09 -11.65 -12.13
N GLY A 175 -14.13 -11.41 -11.33
CA GLY A 175 -15.51 -11.20 -11.79
C GLY A 175 -15.80 -9.82 -12.38
N GLY A 176 -14.81 -8.94 -12.49
CA GLY A 176 -14.96 -7.59 -13.07
C GLY A 176 -15.50 -6.54 -12.10
N ALA A 177 -15.58 -6.84 -10.80
CA ALA A 177 -15.87 -5.86 -9.75
C ALA A 177 -14.59 -5.21 -9.16
N SER A 178 -13.46 -5.42 -9.82
CA SER A 178 -12.19 -4.81 -9.45
C SER A 178 -12.17 -3.32 -9.78
N SER A 179 -11.59 -2.57 -8.85
CA SER A 179 -11.22 -1.18 -9.04
C SER A 179 -9.72 -1.06 -8.79
N ASN A 180 -9.02 -0.37 -9.68
CA ASN A 180 -7.63 -0.06 -9.42
C ASN A 180 -7.57 1.07 -8.39
N ASP A 181 -6.77 0.87 -7.35
CA ASP A 181 -6.47 1.96 -6.44
C ASP A 181 -5.72 3.05 -7.22
N VAL A 182 -6.27 4.26 -7.20
CA VAL A 182 -5.74 5.42 -7.90
C VAL A 182 -4.33 5.75 -7.40
N GLY A 183 -4.04 5.47 -6.13
CA GLY A 183 -2.74 5.70 -5.53
C GLY A 183 -1.66 4.71 -5.98
N THR A 184 -1.91 3.43 -5.75
CA THR A 184 -0.90 2.35 -5.92
C THR A 184 -0.94 1.66 -7.28
N GLY A 185 -2.05 1.79 -8.03
CA GLY A 185 -2.27 1.06 -9.28
C GLY A 185 -2.55 -0.43 -9.08
N GLU A 186 -2.67 -0.88 -7.83
CA GLU A 186 -3.00 -2.27 -7.49
C GLU A 186 -4.49 -2.55 -7.71
N ILE A 187 -4.80 -3.82 -8.00
CA ILE A 187 -6.16 -4.26 -8.23
C ILE A 187 -6.79 -4.57 -6.87
N VAL A 188 -7.80 -3.80 -6.49
CA VAL A 188 -8.46 -3.91 -5.18
C VAL A 188 -9.96 -4.17 -5.36
N ASP A 189 -10.58 -4.83 -4.39
CA ASP A 189 -12.04 -4.95 -4.31
C ASP A 189 -12.66 -3.57 -4.00
N GLN A 190 -13.64 -3.17 -4.82
CA GLN A 190 -14.38 -1.93 -4.65
C GLN A 190 -15.05 -1.83 -3.27
N ASP A 191 -15.57 -2.94 -2.73
CA ASP A 191 -16.24 -2.94 -1.43
C ASP A 191 -15.25 -2.64 -0.29
N THR A 192 -14.01 -3.13 -0.39
CA THR A 192 -12.93 -2.82 0.56
C THR A 192 -12.54 -1.35 0.48
N LEU A 193 -12.38 -0.78 -0.73
CA LEU A 193 -12.08 0.66 -0.88
C LEU A 193 -13.18 1.57 -0.32
N LEU A 194 -14.45 1.15 -0.42
CA LEU A 194 -15.57 1.90 0.15
C LEU A 194 -15.58 1.83 1.69
N TRP A 195 -15.21 0.70 2.27
CA TRP A 195 -15.04 0.57 3.71
C TRP A 195 -13.86 1.42 4.21
N GLU A 196 -12.72 1.40 3.52
CA GLU A 196 -11.56 2.24 3.86
C GLU A 196 -11.90 3.72 3.83
N LYS A 197 -12.70 4.17 2.85
CA LYS A 197 -13.21 5.55 2.79
C LYS A 197 -14.06 5.87 4.02
N ALA A 198 -15.02 5.01 4.38
CA ALA A 198 -15.88 5.22 5.54
C ALA A 198 -15.09 5.23 6.86
N LEU A 199 -14.02 4.43 6.96
CA LEU A 199 -13.12 4.44 8.11
C LEU A 199 -12.38 5.79 8.25
N ILE A 200 -11.86 6.32 7.14
CA ILE A 200 -11.21 7.63 7.11
C ILE A 200 -12.17 8.72 7.58
N GLU A 201 -13.39 8.75 7.04
CA GLU A 201 -14.42 9.73 7.41
C GLU A 201 -14.77 9.63 8.91
N ALA A 202 -14.89 8.41 9.45
CA ALA A 202 -15.17 8.18 10.87
C ALA A 202 -14.04 8.68 11.80
N PHE A 203 -12.78 8.58 11.37
CA PHE A 203 -11.64 9.11 12.13
C PHE A 203 -11.53 10.63 12.01
N GLN A 204 -11.74 11.20 10.83
CA GLN A 204 -11.74 12.66 10.64
C GLN A 204 -12.84 13.35 11.46
N GLU A 205 -14.05 12.78 11.48
CA GLU A 205 -15.14 13.30 12.31
C GLU A 205 -14.80 13.23 13.81
N SER A 206 -14.07 12.20 14.23
CA SER A 206 -13.67 12.02 15.63
C SER A 206 -12.61 13.03 16.08
N GLU A 207 -11.68 13.38 15.19
CA GLU A 207 -10.65 14.39 15.44
C GLU A 207 -11.28 15.77 15.70
N ILE A 208 -12.33 16.10 14.95
CA ILE A 208 -13.07 17.37 15.11
C ILE A 208 -13.87 17.39 16.42
N ASN A 209 -14.45 16.25 16.82
CA ASN A 209 -15.42 16.17 17.91
C ASN A 209 -14.79 15.85 19.28
N SER A 210 -13.54 15.41 19.35
CA SER A 210 -12.93 14.93 20.59
C SER A 210 -11.46 15.36 20.72
N PRO A 211 -11.09 16.10 21.80
CA PRO A 211 -9.71 16.58 21.98
C PRO A 211 -8.71 15.44 22.18
N ASP A 212 -9.16 14.29 22.70
CA ASP A 212 -8.32 13.09 22.89
C ASP A 212 -7.90 12.44 21.56
N PHE A 213 -8.57 12.77 20.45
CA PHE A 213 -8.28 12.25 19.11
C PHE A 213 -7.35 13.15 18.29
N HIS A 214 -6.94 14.32 18.81
CA HIS A 214 -6.11 15.26 18.04
C HIS A 214 -4.69 14.75 17.73
N ASN A 215 -4.25 13.70 18.44
CA ASN A 215 -2.96 13.04 18.22
C ASN A 215 -3.09 11.66 17.53
N LEU A 216 -4.24 11.37 16.92
CA LEU A 216 -4.44 10.13 16.15
C LEU A 216 -3.97 10.33 14.71
N TYR A 217 -2.97 9.57 14.29
CA TYR A 217 -2.55 9.49 12.90
C TYR A 217 -2.96 8.14 12.32
N PHE A 218 -3.56 8.15 11.14
CA PHE A 218 -3.99 6.94 10.44
C PHE A 218 -3.53 6.98 8.98
N SER A 219 -3.22 5.81 8.44
CA SER A 219 -2.85 5.63 7.04
C SER A 219 -3.50 4.35 6.55
N VAL A 220 -4.22 4.46 5.44
CA VAL A 220 -4.96 3.37 4.80
C VAL A 220 -4.59 3.34 3.32
N ALA A 221 -4.64 2.19 2.65
CA ALA A 221 -4.21 2.05 1.24
C ALA A 221 -4.81 3.13 0.32
N ARG A 222 -6.13 3.32 0.40
CA ARG A 222 -6.85 4.37 -0.35
C ARG A 222 -6.36 5.81 -0.10
N SER A 223 -5.89 6.12 1.11
CA SER A 223 -5.63 7.51 1.54
C SER A 223 -4.58 8.21 0.68
N PHE A 224 -3.59 7.48 0.18
CA PHE A 224 -2.53 8.04 -0.67
C PHE A 224 -3.08 8.58 -2.00
N GLY A 225 -3.96 7.83 -2.65
CA GLY A 225 -4.59 8.23 -3.90
C GLY A 225 -5.49 9.45 -3.73
N ASP A 226 -6.31 9.45 -2.67
CA ASP A 226 -7.23 10.56 -2.36
C ASP A 226 -6.48 11.86 -2.01
N ILE A 227 -5.43 11.79 -1.19
CA ILE A 227 -4.61 12.97 -0.82
C ILE A 227 -3.83 13.50 -2.02
N SER A 228 -3.20 12.60 -2.79
CA SER A 228 -2.43 12.99 -3.98
C SER A 228 -3.32 13.64 -5.04
N GLY A 229 -4.47 13.03 -5.31
CA GLY A 229 -5.46 13.56 -6.24
C GLY A 229 -6.00 14.91 -5.79
N ALA A 230 -6.38 15.05 -4.51
CA ALA A 230 -6.88 16.31 -3.97
C ALA A 230 -5.83 17.43 -4.01
N THR A 231 -4.56 17.13 -3.71
CA THR A 231 -3.47 18.10 -3.76
C THR A 231 -3.21 18.59 -5.18
N ILE A 232 -3.10 17.66 -6.13
CA ILE A 232 -2.84 17.99 -7.54
C ILE A 232 -4.02 18.75 -8.15
N LEU A 233 -5.26 18.35 -7.87
CA LEU A 233 -6.45 19.06 -8.33
C LEU A 233 -6.59 20.43 -7.67
N GLY A 234 -6.22 20.56 -6.40
CA GLY A 234 -6.14 21.85 -5.70
C GLY A 234 -5.16 22.82 -6.35
N ASP A 235 -4.02 22.30 -6.83
CA ASP A 235 -2.98 23.08 -7.52
C ASP A 235 -3.19 23.20 -9.03
N SER A 236 -4.26 22.62 -9.59
CA SER A 236 -4.58 22.67 -11.03
C SER A 236 -4.58 24.08 -11.59
N ARG A 237 -4.99 25.08 -10.79
CA ARG A 237 -4.95 26.50 -11.17
C ARG A 237 -3.53 26.98 -11.47
N TYR A 238 -2.54 26.58 -10.67
CA TYR A 238 -1.15 26.99 -10.85
C TYR A 238 -0.55 26.30 -12.07
N LEU A 239 -0.89 25.04 -12.29
CA LEU A 239 -0.48 24.29 -13.47
C LEU A 239 -1.07 24.93 -14.75
N ALA A 240 -2.34 25.33 -14.74
CA ALA A 240 -2.97 26.05 -15.84
C ALA A 240 -2.29 27.40 -16.12
N VAL A 241 -1.98 28.18 -15.07
CA VAL A 241 -1.26 29.46 -15.21
C VAL A 241 0.14 29.23 -15.78
N GLY A 242 0.90 28.25 -15.27
CA GLY A 242 2.23 27.90 -15.78
C GLY A 242 2.19 27.49 -17.25
N THR A 243 1.20 26.68 -17.63
CA THR A 243 0.98 26.27 -19.03
C THR A 243 0.67 27.46 -19.92
N MET A 244 -0.17 28.41 -19.47
CA MET A 244 -0.47 29.63 -20.21
C MET A 244 0.75 30.53 -20.39
N VAL A 245 1.61 30.66 -19.38
CA VAL A 245 2.85 31.44 -19.48
C VAL A 245 3.79 30.85 -20.52
N VAL A 246 3.99 29.52 -20.50
CA VAL A 246 4.82 28.83 -21.51
C VAL A 246 4.19 28.99 -22.90
N PHE A 247 2.88 28.83 -23.03
CA PHE A 247 2.17 29.03 -24.31
C PHE A 247 2.38 30.43 -24.88
N ILE A 248 2.22 31.48 -24.06
CA ILE A 248 2.47 32.87 -24.47
C ILE A 248 3.94 33.06 -24.84
N TYR A 249 4.88 32.54 -24.05
CA TYR A 249 6.31 32.61 -24.33
C TYR A 249 6.67 32.03 -25.70
N VAL A 250 6.13 30.85 -26.02
CA VAL A 250 6.31 30.18 -27.31
C VAL A 250 5.76 31.02 -28.45
N LEU A 251 4.53 31.55 -28.31
CA LEU A 251 3.95 32.42 -29.34
C LEU A 251 4.78 33.69 -29.57
N VAL A 252 5.32 34.28 -28.51
CA VAL A 252 6.13 35.49 -28.63
C VAL A 252 7.48 35.20 -29.28
N MET A 253 8.17 34.14 -28.87
CA MET A 253 9.52 33.85 -29.33
C MET A 253 9.56 33.25 -30.74
N LEU A 254 8.65 32.30 -31.05
CA LEU A 254 8.62 31.66 -32.37
C LEU A 254 7.75 32.42 -33.39
N GLY A 255 6.74 33.15 -32.91
CA GLY A 255 5.70 33.71 -33.77
C GLY A 255 6.11 34.90 -34.63
N LYS A 256 7.21 35.61 -34.31
CA LYS A 256 7.69 36.83 -35.00
C LYS A 256 6.52 37.74 -35.47
N PHE A 257 6.13 38.71 -34.64
CA PHE A 257 5.01 39.63 -34.94
C PHE A 257 5.33 40.70 -35.99
N ASP A 258 5.89 40.30 -37.12
CA ASP A 258 6.04 41.16 -38.29
C ASP A 258 4.80 41.02 -39.19
N LEU A 259 4.33 42.13 -39.77
CA LEU A 259 3.18 42.15 -40.69
C LEU A 259 3.47 41.42 -42.01
N VAL A 260 4.75 41.25 -42.35
CA VAL A 260 5.20 40.60 -43.60
C VAL A 260 5.68 39.15 -43.37
N GLU A 261 6.32 38.85 -42.23
CA GLU A 261 6.79 37.50 -41.87
C GLU A 261 6.13 36.95 -40.59
N ASN A 262 4.80 36.95 -40.54
CA ASN A 262 4.09 36.40 -39.38
C ASN A 262 4.23 34.85 -39.32
N ARG A 263 4.84 34.35 -38.24
CA ARG A 263 5.03 32.91 -37.97
C ARG A 263 4.16 32.39 -36.82
N VAL A 264 3.21 33.19 -36.32
CA VAL A 264 2.30 32.79 -35.22
C VAL A 264 1.50 31.55 -35.57
N TYR A 265 1.03 31.42 -36.81
CA TYR A 265 0.31 30.23 -37.27
C TYR A 265 1.19 28.97 -37.25
N LEU A 266 2.49 29.11 -37.56
CA LEU A 266 3.44 28.00 -37.48
C LEU A 266 3.61 27.53 -36.03
N SER A 267 3.73 28.47 -35.09
CA SER A 267 3.82 28.18 -33.65
C SER A 267 2.56 27.49 -33.14
N LEU A 268 1.37 27.95 -33.54
CA LEU A 268 0.09 27.33 -33.15
C LEU A 268 -0.04 25.89 -33.66
N ILE A 269 0.30 25.65 -34.94
CA ILE A 269 0.25 24.31 -35.53
C ILE A 269 1.26 23.38 -34.85
N GLY A 270 2.45 23.86 -34.51
CA GLY A 270 3.43 23.05 -33.80
C GLY A 270 2.99 22.67 -32.38
N ILE A 271 2.44 23.62 -31.61
CA ILE A 271 1.88 23.32 -30.28
C ILE A 271 0.72 22.32 -30.39
N LEU A 272 -0.16 22.49 -31.39
CA LEU A 272 -1.25 21.55 -31.65
C LEU A 272 -0.74 20.15 -31.98
N CYS A 273 0.36 20.03 -32.74
CA CYS A 273 1.00 18.77 -33.06
C CYS A 273 1.52 18.06 -31.79
N VAL A 274 2.19 18.80 -30.90
CA VAL A 274 2.66 18.28 -29.60
C VAL A 274 1.48 17.81 -28.74
N ALA A 275 0.41 18.60 -28.67
CA ALA A 275 -0.80 18.22 -27.94
C ALA A 275 -1.43 16.93 -28.48
N MET A 276 -1.58 16.81 -29.81
CA MET A 276 -2.09 15.59 -30.46
C MET A 276 -1.20 14.37 -30.19
N ALA A 277 0.13 14.54 -30.17
CA ALA A 277 1.07 13.48 -29.83
C ALA A 277 0.89 12.98 -28.39
N ILE A 278 0.69 13.90 -27.43
CA ILE A 278 0.39 13.55 -26.02
C ILE A 278 -0.93 12.77 -25.93
N PHE A 279 -2.00 13.23 -26.59
CA PHE A 279 -3.28 12.51 -26.59
C PHE A 279 -3.16 11.11 -27.22
N MET A 280 -2.41 10.98 -28.31
CA MET A 280 -2.17 9.69 -28.95
C MET A 280 -1.35 8.75 -28.05
N SER A 281 -0.35 9.28 -27.33
CA SER A 281 0.44 8.52 -26.36
C SER A 281 -0.46 7.98 -25.24
N TYR A 282 -1.31 8.80 -24.62
CA TYR A 282 -2.25 8.33 -23.60
C TYR A 282 -3.24 7.30 -24.15
N GLY A 283 -3.74 7.48 -25.37
CA GLY A 283 -4.62 6.50 -26.03
C GLY A 283 -3.92 5.15 -26.23
N LEU A 284 -2.65 5.15 -26.65
CA LEU A 284 -1.87 3.93 -26.83
C LEU A 284 -1.57 3.24 -25.48
N CYS A 285 -1.17 4.01 -24.47
CA CYS A 285 -0.94 3.48 -23.12
C CYS A 285 -2.23 2.88 -22.52
N SER A 286 -3.37 3.54 -22.72
CA SER A 286 -4.68 3.03 -22.29
C SER A 286 -5.06 1.75 -23.03
N LEU A 287 -4.76 1.64 -24.34
CA LEU A 287 -4.97 0.41 -25.11
C LEU A 287 -4.09 -0.75 -24.61
N MET A 288 -2.88 -0.45 -24.12
CA MET A 288 -1.99 -1.42 -23.49
C MET A 288 -2.39 -1.79 -22.05
N GLY A 289 -3.44 -1.17 -21.50
CA GLY A 289 -3.90 -1.43 -20.14
C GLY A 289 -3.09 -0.73 -19.04
N VAL A 290 -2.29 0.29 -19.39
CA VAL A 290 -1.54 1.08 -18.39
C VAL A 290 -2.50 2.01 -17.65
N PHE A 291 -2.42 2.00 -16.33
CA PHE A 291 -3.32 2.73 -15.45
C PHE A 291 -2.97 4.23 -15.32
N TYR A 292 -4.01 5.06 -15.18
CA TYR A 292 -3.88 6.51 -14.99
C TYR A 292 -3.90 6.89 -13.50
N GLY A 293 -2.72 7.00 -12.88
CA GLY A 293 -2.55 7.56 -11.53
C GLY A 293 -2.51 9.10 -11.47
N PRO A 294 -2.62 9.71 -10.27
CA PRO A 294 -2.65 11.16 -10.04
C PRO A 294 -1.48 11.93 -10.64
N VAL A 295 -0.28 11.34 -10.62
CA VAL A 295 0.95 11.96 -11.16
C VAL A 295 0.83 12.21 -12.68
N HIS A 296 0.05 11.41 -13.40
CA HIS A 296 -0.17 11.61 -14.84
C HIS A 296 -0.91 12.92 -15.15
N SER A 297 -1.52 13.59 -14.17
CA SER A 297 -2.13 14.91 -14.35
C SER A 297 -1.10 16.03 -14.57
N ILE A 298 0.17 15.82 -14.16
CA ILE A 298 1.26 16.80 -14.36
C ILE A 298 2.02 16.55 -15.67
N LEU A 299 1.98 15.33 -16.19
CA LEU A 299 2.69 14.94 -17.41
C LEU A 299 2.43 15.82 -18.64
N PRO A 300 1.21 16.31 -18.93
CA PRO A 300 1.00 17.15 -20.11
C PRO A 300 1.85 18.42 -20.10
N PHE A 301 2.06 19.01 -18.93
CA PHE A 301 2.91 20.19 -18.79
C PHE A 301 4.39 19.87 -19.06
N LEU A 302 4.88 18.75 -18.54
CA LEU A 302 6.25 18.29 -18.75
C LEU A 302 6.50 17.93 -20.22
N LEU A 303 5.61 17.12 -20.82
CA LEU A 303 5.72 16.68 -22.21
C LEU A 303 5.58 17.83 -23.20
N LEU A 304 4.74 18.82 -22.88
CA LEU A 304 4.64 20.04 -23.68
C LEU A 304 6.00 20.78 -23.70
N GLY A 305 6.67 20.90 -22.55
CA GLY A 305 8.00 21.51 -22.45
C GLY A 305 9.05 20.81 -23.32
N ILE A 306 9.11 19.48 -23.28
CA ILE A 306 10.03 18.67 -24.11
C ILE A 306 9.71 18.88 -25.60
N GLY A 307 8.44 18.74 -26.00
CA GLY A 307 8.06 18.87 -27.42
C GLY A 307 8.26 20.27 -28.00
N ILE A 308 8.19 21.32 -27.18
CA ILE A 308 8.44 22.70 -27.60
C ILE A 308 9.92 22.95 -27.89
N ASP A 309 10.85 22.29 -27.19
CA ASP A 309 12.30 22.48 -27.39
C ASP A 309 12.72 22.18 -28.83
N ASP A 310 12.22 21.07 -29.38
CA ASP A 310 12.47 20.68 -30.77
C ASP A 310 11.95 21.73 -31.77
N MET A 311 10.83 22.39 -31.47
CA MET A 311 10.32 23.49 -32.30
C MET A 311 11.30 24.67 -32.33
N PHE A 312 11.89 25.02 -31.18
CA PHE A 312 12.89 26.08 -31.09
C PHE A 312 14.15 25.74 -31.89
N VAL A 313 14.63 24.49 -31.80
CA VAL A 313 15.79 24.03 -32.57
C VAL A 313 15.55 24.17 -34.07
N ILE A 314 14.39 23.75 -34.57
CA ILE A 314 14.06 23.87 -36.01
C ILE A 314 14.06 25.33 -36.46
N ILE A 315 13.42 26.23 -35.70
CA ILE A 315 13.37 27.67 -36.06
C ILE A 315 14.75 28.31 -35.95
N GLN A 316 15.56 27.91 -34.98
CA GLN A 316 16.93 28.41 -34.82
C GLN A 316 17.81 28.00 -36.00
N CYS A 317 17.76 26.73 -36.43
CA CYS A 317 18.47 26.27 -37.62
C CYS A 317 17.98 26.98 -38.88
N TRP A 318 16.66 27.23 -39.01
CA TRP A 318 16.11 27.99 -40.13
C TRP A 318 16.62 29.44 -40.16
N ASN A 319 16.67 30.12 -39.02
CA ASN A 319 17.14 31.50 -38.94
C ASN A 319 18.67 31.61 -39.11
N ASN A 320 19.43 30.57 -38.79
CA ASN A 320 20.89 30.53 -38.90
C ASN A 320 21.41 30.00 -40.25
N LEU A 321 20.53 29.73 -41.22
CA LEU A 321 20.95 29.42 -42.58
C LEU A 321 21.83 30.55 -43.14
N SER A 322 22.92 30.19 -43.81
CA SER A 322 23.83 31.15 -44.45
C SER A 322 23.13 31.92 -45.57
N ALA A 323 23.70 33.07 -45.98
CA ALA A 323 23.12 33.89 -47.03
C ALA A 323 22.93 33.12 -48.35
N GLU A 324 23.88 32.27 -48.72
CA GLU A 324 23.77 31.39 -49.90
C GLU A 324 22.64 30.36 -49.74
N GLU A 325 22.47 29.80 -48.55
CA GLU A 325 21.41 28.82 -48.29
C GLU A 325 20.01 29.46 -48.22
N GLN A 326 19.92 30.74 -47.87
CA GLN A 326 18.66 31.48 -47.86
C GLN A 326 18.12 31.75 -49.26
N GLU A 327 19.01 31.84 -50.26
CA GLU A 327 18.67 32.03 -51.68
C GLU A 327 18.17 30.73 -52.36
N PHE A 328 18.32 29.58 -51.71
CA PHE A 328 17.79 28.32 -52.23
C PHE A 328 16.26 28.33 -52.35
N THR A 329 15.76 27.49 -53.27
CA THR A 329 14.31 27.26 -53.39
C THR A 329 13.73 26.75 -52.07
N LEU A 330 12.48 27.11 -51.79
CA LEU A 330 11.84 26.82 -50.49
C LEU A 330 11.93 25.35 -50.04
N PRO A 331 11.74 24.34 -50.93
CA PRO A 331 11.91 22.94 -50.55
C PRO A 331 13.35 22.59 -50.13
N VAL A 332 14.34 23.11 -50.86
CA VAL A 332 15.76 22.89 -50.57
C VAL A 332 16.12 23.57 -49.25
N ARG A 333 15.62 24.79 -49.03
CA ARG A 333 15.86 25.55 -47.80
C ARG A 333 15.30 24.86 -46.55
N VAL A 334 14.08 24.32 -46.64
CA VAL A 334 13.47 23.51 -45.56
C VAL A 334 14.28 22.23 -45.33
N GLY A 335 14.70 21.56 -46.40
CA GLY A 335 15.54 20.36 -46.31
C GLY A 335 16.88 20.62 -45.62
N THR A 336 17.55 21.73 -45.93
CA THR A 336 18.82 22.12 -45.30
C THR A 336 18.61 22.45 -43.81
N ALA A 337 17.58 23.22 -43.45
CA ALA A 337 17.29 23.50 -42.05
C ALA A 337 16.99 22.22 -41.24
N LEU A 338 16.18 21.31 -41.79
CA LEU A 338 15.87 20.02 -41.17
C LEU A 338 17.09 19.09 -41.10
N LYS A 339 18.01 19.13 -42.06
CA LYS A 339 19.26 18.36 -42.01
C LYS A 339 20.12 18.78 -40.81
N HIS A 340 20.19 20.07 -40.51
CA HIS A 340 20.94 20.58 -39.36
C HIS A 340 20.20 20.35 -38.04
N ALA A 341 18.91 20.68 -37.98
CA ALA A 341 18.08 20.51 -36.79
C ALA A 341 17.91 19.03 -36.42
N GLY A 342 17.73 18.16 -37.42
CA GLY A 342 17.45 16.73 -37.23
C GLY A 342 18.54 15.99 -36.48
N VAL A 343 19.82 16.32 -36.67
CA VAL A 343 20.90 15.70 -35.89
C VAL A 343 20.74 16.00 -34.40
N SER A 344 20.46 17.26 -34.05
CA SER A 344 20.24 17.66 -32.64
C SER A 344 18.99 16.98 -32.07
N ILE A 345 17.87 17.01 -32.79
CA ILE A 345 16.58 16.45 -32.34
C ILE A 345 16.66 14.94 -32.15
N THR A 346 17.36 14.21 -33.04
CA THR A 346 17.51 12.76 -32.88
C THR A 346 18.32 12.41 -31.63
N VAL A 347 19.35 13.19 -31.31
CA VAL A 347 20.14 12.98 -30.10
C VAL A 347 19.30 13.24 -28.86
N THR A 348 18.58 14.38 -28.79
CA THR A 348 17.71 14.71 -27.64
C THR A 348 16.60 13.68 -27.46
N SER A 349 15.93 13.28 -28.55
CA SER A 349 14.88 12.24 -28.51
C SER A 349 15.39 10.89 -28.00
N ILE A 350 16.57 10.44 -28.44
CA ILE A 350 17.16 9.17 -27.96
C ILE A 350 17.52 9.28 -26.48
N THR A 351 18.06 10.42 -26.04
CA THR A 351 18.39 10.62 -24.63
C THR A 351 17.14 10.66 -23.75
N ASP A 352 16.05 11.29 -24.21
CA ASP A 352 14.78 11.30 -23.49
C ASP A 352 14.19 9.91 -23.37
N ILE A 353 14.17 9.14 -24.47
CA ILE A 353 13.73 7.74 -24.45
C ILE A 353 14.56 6.93 -23.45
N ALA A 354 15.89 7.09 -23.45
CA ALA A 354 16.76 6.38 -22.52
C ALA A 354 16.50 6.80 -21.06
N ALA A 355 16.32 8.10 -20.79
CA ALA A 355 16.03 8.61 -19.45
C ALA A 355 14.69 8.10 -18.92
N PHE A 356 13.62 8.16 -19.73
CA PHE A 356 12.32 7.61 -19.36
C PHE A 356 12.33 6.09 -19.24
N ALA A 357 13.07 5.38 -20.09
CA ALA A 357 13.21 3.93 -19.98
C ALA A 357 13.91 3.52 -18.68
N ILE A 358 14.98 4.22 -18.28
CA ILE A 358 15.64 3.99 -17.00
C ILE A 358 14.70 4.33 -15.85
N GLY A 359 13.99 5.45 -15.93
CA GLY A 359 12.99 5.85 -14.93
C GLY A 359 11.83 4.86 -14.79
N ALA A 360 11.48 4.12 -15.85
CA ALA A 360 10.46 3.08 -15.82
C ALA A 360 10.94 1.75 -15.20
N THR A 361 12.25 1.56 -15.02
CA THR A 361 12.81 0.34 -14.39
C THR A 361 12.89 0.43 -12.86
N THR A 362 12.79 1.63 -12.31
CA THR A 362 12.78 1.93 -10.87
C THR A 362 11.38 2.22 -10.41
#